data_AF-A0A9E1ZJ09-F1
#
_entry.id   AF-A0A9E1ZJ09-F1
#
_cell.length_a   1.000
_cell.length_b   1.000
_cell.length_c   1.000
_cell.angle_alpha   90.00
_cell.angle_beta   90.00
_cell.angle_gamma   90.00
#
_symmetry.space_group_name_H-M   'P 1'
#
loop_
_entity.id
_entity.type
_entity.pdbx_description
1 polymer ?
#
loop_
_entity_poly.entity_id
_entity_poly.type
_entity_poly.pdbx_seq_one_letter_code
_entity_poly.pdbx_strand_id
1 'polypeptide(L)'
;IDWSQPATQLWNRARAFTPWPGVFTRLDGKLLKLLEVEPANADCLEPGRVGQADAAGIIVGCGNGALRITQLQKEGAKRLAAAEFLAGTPLPPGTQLG
;
A
#
# COMPACT_ATOMS: atom_id res chain seq x y z
N ILE A 1 -7.20 -2.80 -5.84
CA ILE A 1 -5.95 -3.47 -6.27
C ILE A 1 -6.09 -4.91 -5.84
N ASP A 2 -5.60 -5.84 -6.64
CA ASP A 2 -5.61 -7.26 -6.31
C ASP A 2 -4.21 -7.64 -5.82
N TRP A 3 -4.07 -7.81 -4.50
CA TRP A 3 -2.78 -8.10 -3.88
C TRP A 3 -2.23 -9.48 -4.24
N SER A 4 -3.04 -10.38 -4.81
CA SER A 4 -2.57 -11.71 -5.24
C SER A 4 -1.68 -11.65 -6.49
N GLN A 5 -1.54 -10.49 -7.13
CA GLN A 5 -0.64 -10.29 -8.27
C GLN A 5 0.81 -10.01 -7.80
N PRO A 6 1.84 -10.28 -8.64
CA PRO A 6 3.22 -9.95 -8.33
C PRO A 6 3.44 -8.45 -8.08
N ALA A 7 4.32 -8.12 -7.13
CA ALA A 7 4.64 -6.73 -6.77
C ALA A 7 5.09 -5.90 -7.99
N THR A 8 5.86 -6.49 -8.90
CA THR A 8 6.30 -5.82 -10.14
C THR A 8 5.13 -5.45 -11.06
N GLN A 9 4.12 -6.31 -11.18
CA GLN A 9 2.91 -6.05 -11.97
C GLN A 9 2.08 -4.93 -11.33
N LEU A 10 1.91 -4.99 -10.01
CA LEU A 10 1.19 -3.96 -9.25
C LEU A 10 1.91 -2.60 -9.30
N TRP A 11 3.23 -2.59 -9.21
CA TRP A 11 4.06 -1.39 -9.38
C TRP A 11 3.93 -0.79 -10.78
N ASN A 12 4.00 -1.61 -11.83
CA ASN A 12 3.79 -1.16 -13.21
C ASN A 12 2.40 -0.54 -13.38
N ARG A 13 1.38 -1.16 -12.79
CA ARG A 13 0.01 -0.66 -12.82
C ARG A 13 -0.14 0.68 -12.10
N ALA A 14 0.50 0.83 -10.94
CA ALA A 14 0.53 2.09 -10.20
C ALA A 14 1.12 3.21 -11.06
N ARG A 15 2.27 2.97 -11.70
CA ARG A 15 2.90 3.95 -12.60
C ARG A 15 2.04 4.27 -13.83
N ALA A 16 1.39 3.28 -14.41
CA ALA A 16 0.53 3.47 -15.58
C ALA A 16 -0.75 4.25 -15.28
N PHE A 17 -1.24 4.20 -14.04
CA PHE A 17 -2.49 4.85 -13.63
C PHE A 17 -2.26 6.15 -12.85
N THR A 18 -1.02 6.62 -12.71
CA THR A 18 -0.70 7.91 -12.08
C THR A 18 -0.63 9.02 -13.15
N PRO A 19 -1.26 10.19 -12.94
CA PRO A 19 -1.97 10.62 -11.73
C PRO A 19 -3.46 10.21 -11.66
N TRP A 20 -4.03 9.68 -12.75
CA TRP A 20 -5.43 9.26 -12.84
C TRP A 20 -5.58 8.02 -13.72
N PRO A 21 -6.40 7.01 -13.33
CA PRO A 21 -7.34 6.98 -12.19
C PRO A 21 -6.69 6.66 -10.81
N GLY A 22 -5.41 6.32 -10.78
CA GLY A 22 -4.68 5.87 -9.61
C GLY A 22 -4.92 4.40 -9.26
N VAL A 23 -4.25 3.93 -8.22
CA VAL A 23 -4.46 2.60 -7.63
C VAL A 23 -5.01 2.77 -6.21
N PHE A 24 -5.89 1.87 -5.80
CA PHE A 24 -6.53 1.92 -4.49
C PHE A 24 -6.73 0.52 -3.92
N THR A 25 -6.73 0.41 -2.61
CA THR A 25 -7.10 -0.77 -1.82
C THR A 25 -8.20 -0.38 -0.83
N ARG A 26 -8.55 -1.27 0.10
CA ARG A 26 -9.42 -0.94 1.24
C ARG A 26 -8.69 -1.15 2.56
N LEU A 27 -9.05 -0.31 3.52
CA LEU A 27 -8.69 -0.41 4.92
C LEU A 27 -9.98 -0.21 5.73
N ASP A 28 -10.35 -1.17 6.56
CA ASP A 28 -11.60 -1.17 7.34
C ASP A 28 -12.84 -0.86 6.49
N GLY A 29 -12.89 -1.44 5.28
CA GLY A 29 -14.00 -1.27 4.33
C GLY A 29 -14.01 0.07 3.57
N LYS A 30 -13.13 1.02 3.91
CA LYS A 30 -13.03 2.34 3.26
C LYS A 30 -11.96 2.36 2.19
N LEU A 31 -12.14 3.21 1.17
CA LEU A 31 -11.14 3.35 0.11
C LEU A 31 -9.85 3.98 0.63
N LEU A 32 -8.73 3.36 0.25
CA LEU A 32 -7.39 3.86 0.49
C LEU A 32 -6.65 3.96 -0.84
N LYS A 33 -6.43 5.17 -1.33
CA LYS A 33 -5.64 5.40 -2.55
C LYS A 33 -4.16 5.24 -2.25
N LEU A 34 -3.47 4.51 -3.11
CA LEU A 34 -2.03 4.31 -3.13
C LEU A 34 -1.47 5.28 -4.17
N LEU A 35 -0.83 6.35 -3.71
CA LEU A 35 -0.39 7.44 -4.58
C LEU A 35 1.04 7.21 -5.08
N GLU A 36 1.91 6.74 -4.18
CA GLU A 36 3.28 6.35 -4.50
C GLU A 36 3.58 5.00 -3.86
N VAL A 37 4.08 4.09 -4.69
CA VAL A 37 4.49 2.74 -4.30
C VAL A 37 5.76 2.35 -5.04
N GLU A 38 6.59 1.54 -4.39
CA GLU A 38 7.80 0.96 -4.95
C GLU A 38 7.94 -0.52 -4.57
N PRO A 39 8.64 -1.34 -5.37
CA PRO A 39 8.99 -2.70 -4.98
C PRO A 39 9.82 -2.71 -3.69
N ALA A 40 9.52 -3.64 -2.80
CA ALA A 40 10.26 -3.85 -1.57
C ALA A 40 10.69 -5.32 -1.46
N ASN A 41 11.87 -5.52 -0.88
CA ASN A 41 12.34 -6.86 -0.51
C ASN A 41 11.76 -7.21 0.85
N ALA A 42 10.75 -8.08 0.86
CA ALA A 42 10.26 -8.73 2.06
C ALA A 42 9.81 -10.14 1.67
N ASP A 43 10.34 -11.13 2.39
CA ASP A 43 10.02 -12.53 2.16
C ASP A 43 8.78 -12.94 2.97
N CYS A 44 8.00 -13.87 2.42
CA CYS A 44 6.94 -14.60 3.14
C CYS A 44 5.79 -13.75 3.73
N LEU A 45 5.44 -12.62 3.13
CA LEU A 45 4.21 -11.90 3.48
C LEU A 45 3.03 -12.37 2.64
N GLU A 46 1.93 -12.73 3.30
CA GLU A 46 0.67 -13.05 2.64
C GLU A 46 0.15 -11.86 1.81
N PRO A 47 -0.50 -12.08 0.66
CA PRO A 47 -1.11 -11.03 -0.15
C PRO A 47 -2.00 -10.07 0.66
N GLY A 48 -1.69 -8.77 0.60
CA GLY A 48 -2.42 -7.71 1.27
C GLY A 48 -2.12 -7.58 2.77
N ARG A 49 -1.26 -8.44 3.33
CA ARG A 49 -0.85 -8.36 4.72
C ARG A 49 0.25 -7.32 4.90
N VAL A 50 0.04 -6.41 5.86
CA VAL A 50 1.05 -5.44 6.29
C VAL A 50 2.12 -6.18 7.08
N GLY A 51 3.38 -6.08 6.64
CA GLY A 51 4.54 -6.65 7.34
C GLY A 51 5.23 -5.65 8.26
N GLN A 52 5.50 -4.45 7.75
CA GLN A 52 6.17 -3.36 8.47
C GLN A 52 5.48 -2.05 8.11
N ALA A 53 5.33 -1.15 9.09
CA ALA A 53 4.77 0.17 8.88
C ALA A 53 5.49 1.18 9.76
N ASP A 54 6.28 2.05 9.14
CA ASP A 54 7.06 3.08 9.83
C ASP A 54 7.19 4.36 8.98
N ALA A 55 8.06 5.27 9.41
CA ALA A 55 8.28 6.54 8.74
C ALA A 55 8.82 6.40 7.30
N ALA A 56 9.49 5.29 6.97
CA ALA A 56 10.00 5.03 5.62
C ALA A 56 8.90 4.51 4.69
N GLY A 57 7.86 3.85 5.22
CA GLY A 57 6.73 3.40 4.43
C GLY A 57 5.95 2.25 5.06
N ILE A 58 4.94 1.78 4.33
CA ILE A 58 4.12 0.62 4.69
C ILE A 58 4.42 -0.51 3.72
N ILE A 59 5.03 -1.60 4.19
CA ILE A 59 5.33 -2.79 3.40
C ILE A 59 4.14 -3.73 3.44
N VAL A 60 3.64 -4.10 2.26
CA VAL A 60 2.48 -4.97 2.07
C VAL A 60 2.86 -6.15 1.17
N GLY A 61 2.53 -7.37 1.62
CA GLY A 61 2.75 -8.58 0.85
C GLY A 61 1.94 -8.60 -0.45
N CYS A 62 2.53 -9.17 -1.49
CA CYS A 62 1.90 -9.39 -2.79
C CYS A 62 1.93 -10.89 -3.12
N GLY A 63 1.33 -11.32 -4.23
CA GLY A 63 1.41 -12.73 -4.66
C GLY A 63 2.83 -13.21 -4.96
N ASN A 64 3.74 -12.28 -5.25
CA ASN A 64 5.17 -12.49 -5.29
C ASN A 64 5.87 -11.17 -4.91
N GLY A 65 6.75 -11.22 -3.90
CA GLY A 65 7.43 -10.06 -3.34
C GLY A 65 6.51 -9.16 -2.52
N ALA A 66 6.92 -7.92 -2.31
CA ALA A 66 6.16 -6.93 -1.56
C ALA A 66 6.21 -5.54 -2.21
N LEU A 67 5.28 -4.68 -1.83
CA LEU A 67 5.28 -3.26 -2.16
C LEU A 67 5.44 -2.42 -0.91
N ARG A 68 6.25 -1.38 -1.00
CA ARG A 68 6.27 -0.29 -0.03
C ARG A 68 5.37 0.85 -0.54
N ILE A 69 4.46 1.28 0.31
CA ILE A 69 3.61 2.47 0.09
C ILE A 69 4.26 3.64 0.83
N THR A 70 4.60 4.71 0.10
CA THR A 70 5.25 5.91 0.63
C THR A 70 4.31 7.10 0.69
N GLN A 71 3.29 7.16 -0.18
CA GLN A 71 2.21 8.14 -0.13
C GLN A 71 0.84 7.50 -0.35
N LEU A 72 -0.13 7.94 0.44
CA LEU A 72 -1.48 7.40 0.46
C LEU A 72 -2.53 8.45 0.84
N GLN A 73 -3.78 8.14 0.54
CA GLN A 73 -4.91 9.04 0.80
C GLN A 73 -6.14 8.24 1.18
N LYS A 74 -6.68 8.48 2.39
CA LYS A 74 -8.00 7.96 2.77
C LYS A 74 -9.09 8.63 1.94
N GLU A 75 -10.21 7.95 1.77
CA GLU A 75 -11.43 8.50 1.20
C GLU A 75 -11.80 9.86 1.83
N GLY A 76 -11.96 10.89 0.99
CA GLY A 76 -12.28 12.26 1.43
C GLY A 76 -11.17 13.01 2.17
N ALA A 77 -10.00 12.41 2.40
CA ALA A 77 -8.90 13.04 3.13
C ALA A 77 -7.86 13.68 2.19
N LYS A 78 -6.90 14.42 2.76
CA LYS A 78 -5.73 14.91 2.01
C LYS A 78 -4.74 13.79 1.69
N ARG A 79 -3.87 14.04 0.72
CA ARG A 79 -2.71 13.19 0.41
C ARG A 79 -1.69 13.30 1.55
N LEU A 80 -1.13 12.18 1.99
CA LEU A 80 -0.21 12.11 3.12
C LEU A 80 0.98 11.22 2.78
N ALA A 81 2.15 11.57 3.32
CA ALA A 81 3.28 10.64 3.41
C ALA A 81 2.95 9.52 4.41
N ALA A 82 3.60 8.36 4.28
CA ALA A 82 3.38 7.21 5.15
C ALA A 82 3.53 7.54 6.64
N ALA A 83 4.59 8.28 7.02
CA ALA A 83 4.81 8.72 8.39
C ALA A 83 3.63 9.52 8.96
N GLU A 84 3.13 10.50 8.20
CA GLU A 84 2.01 11.35 8.62
C GLU A 84 0.69 10.58 8.70
N PHE A 85 0.48 9.66 7.76
CA PHE A 85 -0.67 8.76 7.77
C PHE A 85 -0.67 7.88 9.02
N LEU A 86 0.48 7.27 9.35
CA LEU A 86 0.63 6.34 10.46
C LEU A 86 0.46 7.00 11.83
N ALA A 87 0.81 8.29 11.95
CA ALA A 87 0.58 9.06 13.18
C ALA A 87 -0.91 9.15 13.56
N GLY A 88 -1.81 9.20 12.57
CA GLY A 88 -3.26 9.20 12.79
C GLY A 88 -3.93 7.84 12.57
N THR A 89 -3.22 6.88 11.97
CA THR A 89 -3.76 5.56 11.57
C THR A 89 -2.68 4.48 11.70
N PRO A 90 -2.43 3.99 12.92
CA PRO A 90 -1.48 2.91 13.11
C PRO A 90 -1.88 1.66 12.30
N LEU A 91 -0.93 1.08 11.58
CA LEU A 91 -1.09 -0.16 10.84
C LEU A 91 -0.13 -1.21 11.41
N PRO A 92 -0.48 -1.88 12.53
CA PRO A 92 0.39 -2.88 13.11
C PRO A 92 0.65 -4.03 12.11
N PRO A 93 1.83 -4.68 12.17
CA PRO A 93 2.10 -5.90 11.43
C PRO A 93 0.96 -6.92 11.58
N GLY A 94 0.57 -7.56 10.48
CA GLY A 94 -0.56 -8.48 10.41
C GLY A 94 -1.88 -7.84 9.97
N THR A 95 -1.97 -6.51 9.89
CA THR A 95 -3.16 -5.83 9.33
C THR A 95 -3.42 -6.28 7.90
N GLN A 96 -4.68 -6.54 7.55
CA GLN A 96 -5.09 -6.94 6.19
C GLN A 96 -5.62 -5.75 5.40
N LEU A 97 -5.06 -5.53 4.21
CA LEU A 97 -5.59 -4.63 3.19
C LEU A 97 -6.31 -5.44 2.11
N GLY A 98 -7.42 -4.93 1.60
CA GLY A 98 -8.25 -5.65 0.62
C GLY A 98 -9.68 -5.17 0.58
#